data_AF-D7U7D1-F1
#
_entry.id   AF-D7U7D1-F1
#
_cell.length_a   1.000
_cell.length_b   1.000
_cell.length_c   1.000
_cell.angle_alpha   90.00
_cell.angle_beta   90.00
_cell.angle_gamma   90.00
#
_symmetry.space_group_name_H-M   'P 1'
#
loop_
_entity.id
_entity.type
_entity.pdbx_description
1 polymer ?
#
loop_
_entity_poly.entity_id
_entity_poly.type
_entity_poly.pdbx_seq_one_letter_code
_entity_poly.pdbx_strand_id
1 'polypeptide(L)'
;MKIKILNFSGSRGQLLGVYWSSHSRSSALVQVIVRENGRSEWWFQLSRKESPTLSFLWKTLGFERLLVFSLEFFNAYKNLPIGAISFLKYYRSLPPVSKVYGVACLLTTTAYYLQLYSPWNIALSYELVFKRFQVWRLVTNFFFLGPFSFSFAFRLLIIARYGVALERWSFDERTADYVWMLIFGALSLLVMAVVPYLWSRFMGASLVFMIFYVWGREFPNAQINFHGLVSFKGFYLPWIYLAVDLLLGNPLKPDILGMVAGHLYYFLTVLHPLAGGKNILKTPLWVHKLVAFWGKGPK
;
A
#
# COMPACT_ATOMS: atom_id res chain seq x y z
N MET A 1 -39.00 0.26 12.29
CA MET A 1 -38.04 0.67 11.24
C MET A 1 -37.40 1.97 11.69
N LYS A 2 -36.14 1.96 12.17
CA LYS A 2 -35.42 3.19 12.54
C LYS A 2 -34.47 3.53 11.39
N ILE A 3 -34.84 4.53 10.60
CA ILE A 3 -33.98 5.09 9.56
C ILE A 3 -33.07 6.09 10.26
N LYS A 4 -31.75 5.81 10.30
CA LYS A 4 -30.77 6.71 10.90
C LYS A 4 -30.14 7.52 9.77
N ILE A 5 -30.58 8.76 9.62
CA ILE A 5 -30.02 9.71 8.66
C ILE A 5 -28.77 10.31 9.29
N LEU A 6 -27.60 10.01 8.74
CA LEU A 6 -26.33 10.65 9.11
C LEU A 6 -26.10 11.82 8.15
N ASN A 7 -26.42 13.04 8.59
CA ASN A 7 -26.12 14.26 7.85
C ASN A 7 -24.68 14.70 8.14
N PHE A 8 -23.84 14.75 7.10
CA PHE A 8 -22.50 15.35 7.18
C PHE A 8 -22.48 16.66 6.37
N SER A 9 -22.20 17.77 7.06
CA SER A 9 -22.07 19.10 6.44
C SER A 9 -20.59 19.38 6.14
N GLY A 10 -20.23 19.41 4.85
CA GLY A 10 -18.92 19.81 4.34
C GLY A 10 -19.06 20.19 2.86
N SER A 11 -18.57 21.37 2.47
CA SER A 11 -18.87 21.99 1.19
C SER A 11 -18.19 21.29 0.00
N ARG A 12 -19.01 21.00 -1.03
CA ARG A 12 -18.76 20.34 -2.34
C ARG A 12 -18.88 18.80 -2.36
N GLY A 13 -20.04 18.33 -2.82
CA GLY A 13 -20.39 16.93 -3.06
C GLY A 13 -21.12 16.29 -1.87
N GLN A 14 -22.45 16.34 -1.85
CA GLN A 14 -23.26 15.78 -0.77
C GLN A 14 -23.49 14.28 -0.95
N LEU A 15 -22.91 13.47 -0.06
CA LEU A 15 -23.40 12.13 0.26
C LEU A 15 -24.59 12.31 1.22
N LEU A 16 -25.81 12.02 0.75
CA LEU A 16 -27.04 12.26 1.54
C LEU A 16 -27.41 11.09 2.46
N GLY A 17 -26.74 9.94 2.34
CA GLY A 17 -26.88 8.86 3.31
C GLY A 17 -26.75 7.46 2.71
N VAL A 18 -26.48 6.50 3.59
CA VAL A 18 -26.57 5.06 3.31
C VAL A 18 -27.94 4.60 3.79
N TYR A 19 -28.76 4.07 2.88
CA TYR A 19 -30.09 3.59 3.22
C TYR A 19 -30.09 2.08 3.43
N TRP A 20 -30.73 1.65 4.51
CA TRP A 20 -30.93 0.24 4.82
C TRP A 20 -32.41 -0.08 4.69
N SER A 21 -32.76 -0.85 3.66
CA SER A 21 -34.13 -1.33 3.42
C SER A 21 -34.14 -2.85 3.50
N SER A 22 -34.76 -3.39 4.55
CA SER A 22 -35.02 -4.81 4.71
C SER A 22 -36.31 -5.14 3.98
N HIS A 23 -36.23 -5.72 2.78
CA HIS A 23 -37.42 -6.09 1.99
C HIS A 23 -37.90 -7.53 2.21
N SER A 24 -37.22 -8.32 3.04
CA SER A 24 -37.66 -9.66 3.46
C SER A 24 -36.71 -10.19 4.55
N ARG A 25 -37.18 -11.15 5.38
CA ARG A 25 -36.43 -11.78 6.50
C ARG A 25 -35.09 -12.42 6.12
N SER A 26 -34.69 -12.42 4.85
CA SER A 26 -33.53 -13.16 4.33
C SER A 26 -32.62 -12.37 3.37
N SER A 27 -32.82 -11.06 3.18
CA SER A 27 -31.93 -10.23 2.35
C SER A 27 -31.86 -8.78 2.82
N ALA A 28 -30.64 -8.30 3.09
CA ALA A 28 -30.36 -6.90 3.36
C ALA A 28 -29.82 -6.23 2.09
N LEU A 29 -30.42 -5.11 1.71
CA LEU A 29 -29.98 -4.26 0.60
C LEU A 29 -29.29 -3.03 1.17
N VAL A 30 -28.03 -2.83 0.79
CA VAL A 30 -27.29 -1.58 1.04
C VAL A 30 -27.32 -0.76 -0.23
N GLN A 31 -27.96 0.40 -0.18
CA GLN A 31 -27.99 1.36 -1.29
C GLN A 31 -27.29 2.65 -0.86
N VAL A 32 -26.33 3.10 -1.67
CA VAL A 32 -25.57 4.34 -1.45
C VAL A 32 -26.02 5.37 -2.48
N ILE A 33 -26.56 6.50 -2.02
CA ILE A 33 -27.00 7.60 -2.88
C ILE A 33 -25.97 8.72 -2.81
N VAL A 34 -25.40 9.08 -3.95
CA VAL A 34 -24.50 10.24 -4.11
C VAL A 34 -25.20 11.26 -5.01
N ARG A 35 -25.29 12.52 -4.55
CA ARG A 35 -25.87 13.60 -5.35
C ARG A 35 -24.75 14.51 -5.86
N GLU A 36 -24.60 14.58 -7.17
CA GLU A 36 -23.62 15.45 -7.83
C GLU A 36 -24.37 16.38 -8.81
N ASN A 37 -24.17 17.70 -8.69
CA ASN A 37 -24.81 18.73 -9.52
C ASN A 37 -26.34 18.59 -9.71
N GLY A 38 -27.08 18.38 -8.62
CA GLY A 38 -28.54 18.48 -8.61
C GLY A 38 -29.30 17.26 -9.14
N ARG A 39 -28.64 16.30 -9.81
CA ARG A 39 -29.22 15.00 -10.19
C ARG A 39 -28.81 13.91 -9.21
N SER A 40 -29.75 13.05 -8.84
CA SER A 40 -29.54 11.86 -8.01
C SER A 40 -29.38 10.65 -8.93
N GLU A 41 -28.20 10.02 -8.95
CA GLU A 41 -27.96 8.79 -9.72
C GLU A 41 -27.57 7.62 -8.81
N TRP A 42 -27.96 6.41 -9.25
CA TRP A 42 -27.81 5.15 -8.53
C TRP A 42 -26.53 4.43 -8.97
N TRP A 43 -25.58 4.19 -8.06
CA TRP A 43 -24.26 3.67 -8.46
C TRP A 43 -23.97 2.22 -8.03
N PHE A 44 -24.54 1.70 -6.93
CA PHE A 44 -24.19 0.35 -6.44
C PHE A 44 -25.33 -0.37 -5.73
N GLN A 45 -25.52 -1.66 -6.07
CA GLN A 45 -26.46 -2.59 -5.42
C GLN A 45 -25.72 -3.88 -5.02
N LEU A 46 -25.49 -4.09 -3.72
CA LEU A 46 -24.95 -5.33 -3.17
C LEU A 46 -26.05 -6.05 -2.38
N SER A 47 -26.34 -7.29 -2.76
CA SER A 47 -27.31 -8.17 -2.08
C SER A 47 -26.56 -9.40 -1.54
N ARG A 48 -26.57 -9.60 -0.21
CA ARG A 48 -25.99 -10.80 0.41
C ARG A 48 -26.94 -11.38 1.46
N LYS A 49 -27.07 -12.71 1.44
CA LYS A 49 -27.89 -13.50 2.36
C LYS A 49 -27.07 -13.71 3.64
N GLU A 50 -27.49 -13.12 4.76
CA GLU A 50 -26.71 -13.13 6.03
C GLU A 50 -27.20 -14.19 7.03
N SER A 51 -26.26 -14.83 7.74
CA SER A 51 -26.51 -15.63 8.93
C SER A 51 -26.36 -14.79 10.21
N PRO A 52 -27.14 -15.04 11.28
CA PRO A 52 -27.25 -14.16 12.45
C PRO A 52 -25.96 -13.98 13.26
N THR A 53 -25.07 -14.98 13.25
CA THR A 53 -23.76 -14.93 13.94
C THR A 53 -22.78 -13.95 13.31
N LEU A 54 -22.82 -13.76 11.99
CA LEU A 54 -21.97 -12.80 11.28
C LEU A 54 -22.42 -11.35 11.55
N SER A 55 -23.72 -11.11 11.75
CA SER A 55 -24.25 -9.77 12.02
C SER A 55 -23.80 -9.19 13.38
N PHE A 56 -23.58 -10.05 14.37
CA PHE A 56 -23.10 -9.65 15.70
C PHE A 56 -21.63 -9.23 15.64
N LEU A 57 -20.78 -10.03 14.97
CA LEU A 57 -19.38 -9.69 14.72
C LEU A 57 -19.25 -8.43 13.83
N TRP A 58 -20.14 -8.29 12.84
CA TRP A 58 -20.21 -7.12 11.95
C TRP A 58 -20.46 -5.81 12.71
N LYS A 59 -21.38 -5.83 13.69
CA LYS A 59 -21.77 -4.66 14.48
C LYS A 59 -20.84 -4.40 15.68
N THR A 60 -20.28 -5.44 16.30
CA THR A 60 -19.42 -5.29 17.49
C THR A 60 -17.97 -4.94 17.15
N LEU A 61 -17.45 -5.39 16.00
CA LEU A 61 -16.05 -5.13 15.60
C LEU A 61 -15.85 -3.85 14.77
N GLY A 62 -16.90 -3.06 14.51
CA GLY A 62 -16.77 -1.77 13.81
C GLY A 62 -16.34 -1.91 12.33
N PHE A 63 -16.67 -3.03 11.69
CA PHE A 63 -16.25 -3.34 10.32
C PHE A 63 -16.71 -2.31 9.27
N GLU A 64 -17.89 -1.72 9.46
CA GLU A 64 -18.36 -0.61 8.62
C GLU A 64 -17.43 0.61 8.70
N ARG A 65 -16.82 0.87 9.87
CA ARG A 65 -15.83 1.94 10.03
C ARG A 65 -14.51 1.62 9.35
N LEU A 66 -14.16 0.34 9.19
CA LEU A 66 -12.94 -0.12 8.51
C LEU A 66 -13.08 -0.15 6.98
N LEU A 67 -14.29 -0.45 6.47
CA LEU A 67 -14.62 -0.26 5.05
C LEU A 67 -14.77 1.22 4.68
N VAL A 68 -15.35 2.03 5.57
CA VAL A 68 -15.31 3.50 5.43
C VAL A 68 -13.87 4.01 5.55
N PHE A 69 -13.03 3.43 6.41
CA PHE A 69 -11.60 3.77 6.49
C PHE A 69 -10.85 3.48 5.19
N SER A 70 -11.11 2.35 4.51
CA SER A 70 -10.49 2.04 3.22
C SER A 70 -11.01 2.93 2.08
N LEU A 71 -12.31 3.25 2.07
CA LEU A 71 -12.95 4.19 1.14
C LEU A 71 -12.58 5.66 1.41
N GLU A 72 -12.26 6.04 2.65
CA GLU A 72 -11.83 7.40 3.01
C GLU A 72 -10.33 7.60 2.86
N PHE A 73 -9.53 6.55 3.00
CA PHE A 73 -8.17 6.51 2.48
C PHE A 73 -8.16 6.74 0.96
N PHE A 74 -9.17 6.24 0.25
CA PHE A 74 -9.45 6.52 -1.16
C PHE A 74 -10.04 7.93 -1.40
N ASN A 75 -10.71 8.54 -0.42
CA ASN A 75 -11.26 9.91 -0.55
C ASN A 75 -10.20 11.00 -0.26
N ALA A 76 -9.15 10.69 0.52
CA ALA A 76 -7.92 11.48 0.58
C ALA A 76 -7.21 11.57 -0.80
N TYR A 77 -7.56 10.68 -1.74
CA TYR A 77 -7.15 10.67 -3.15
C TYR A 77 -7.94 11.67 -4.01
N LYS A 78 -9.06 12.21 -3.54
CA LYS A 78 -9.90 13.18 -4.28
C LYS A 78 -9.20 14.54 -4.52
N ASN A 79 -8.11 14.79 -3.80
CA ASN A 79 -7.20 15.92 -4.01
C ASN A 79 -6.10 15.62 -5.04
N LEU A 80 -6.09 14.45 -5.68
CA LEU A 80 -5.21 14.24 -6.82
C LEU A 80 -5.63 15.14 -7.98
N PRO A 81 -4.66 15.62 -8.77
CA PRO A 81 -4.93 16.46 -9.91
C PRO A 81 -5.80 15.73 -10.96
N ILE A 82 -7.07 16.12 -11.07
CA ILE A 82 -8.08 15.47 -11.93
C ILE A 82 -7.85 15.76 -13.43
N GLY A 83 -7.00 16.74 -13.78
CA GLY A 83 -6.66 17.07 -15.17
C GLY A 83 -5.32 16.48 -15.63
N ALA A 84 -5.24 16.02 -16.89
CA ALA A 84 -4.03 15.43 -17.48
C ALA A 84 -2.78 16.31 -17.34
N ILE A 85 -2.91 17.64 -17.51
CA ILE A 85 -1.82 18.60 -17.33
C ILE A 85 -1.36 18.67 -15.87
N SER A 86 -2.31 18.59 -14.93
CA SER A 86 -2.04 18.64 -13.51
C SER A 86 -1.44 17.31 -13.00
N PHE A 87 -1.89 16.18 -13.56
CA PHE A 87 -1.27 14.87 -13.37
C PHE A 87 0.17 14.83 -13.90
N LEU A 88 0.43 15.35 -15.09
CA LEU A 88 1.78 15.42 -15.65
C LEU A 88 2.71 16.30 -14.80
N LYS A 89 2.21 17.42 -14.29
CA LYS A 89 2.97 18.27 -13.34
C LYS A 89 3.26 17.52 -12.04
N TYR A 90 2.27 16.84 -11.47
CA TYR A 90 2.45 16.02 -10.28
C TYR A 90 3.46 14.90 -10.52
N TYR A 91 3.31 14.13 -11.61
CA TYR A 91 4.20 13.05 -12.02
C TYR A 91 5.63 13.54 -12.22
N ARG A 92 5.83 14.70 -12.88
CA ARG A 92 7.17 15.31 -13.03
C ARG A 92 7.77 15.68 -11.68
N SER A 93 6.96 16.18 -10.75
CA SER A 93 7.43 16.54 -9.40
C SER A 93 7.89 15.35 -8.56
N LEU A 94 7.39 14.14 -8.82
CA LEU A 94 7.70 12.97 -7.99
C LEU A 94 9.20 12.67 -8.00
N PRO A 95 9.75 12.22 -6.85
CA PRO A 95 11.14 11.85 -6.75
C PRO A 95 11.43 10.59 -7.59
N PRO A 96 12.67 10.43 -8.09
CA PRO A 96 12.97 9.50 -9.19
C PRO A 96 12.75 8.04 -8.82
N VAL A 97 13.13 7.59 -7.62
CA VAL A 97 13.14 6.16 -7.27
C VAL A 97 11.70 5.65 -7.08
N SER A 98 10.91 6.35 -6.28
CA SER A 98 9.51 5.99 -6.02
C SER A 98 8.66 6.09 -7.29
N LYS A 99 8.98 7.04 -8.19
CA LYS A 99 8.36 7.15 -9.51
C LYS A 99 8.65 5.94 -10.38
N VAL A 100 9.93 5.59 -10.55
CA VAL A 100 10.34 4.44 -11.36
C VAL A 100 9.75 3.15 -10.80
N TYR A 101 9.80 2.97 -9.47
CA TYR A 101 9.25 1.78 -8.82
C TYR A 101 7.73 1.66 -9.00
N GLY A 102 6.98 2.74 -8.74
CA GLY A 102 5.52 2.75 -8.91
C GLY A 102 5.09 2.53 -10.36
N VAL A 103 5.77 3.16 -11.33
CA VAL A 103 5.49 2.97 -12.76
C VAL A 103 5.84 1.55 -13.21
N ALA A 104 6.96 0.99 -12.76
CA ALA A 104 7.32 -0.39 -13.07
C ALA A 104 6.28 -1.37 -12.50
N CYS A 105 5.78 -1.14 -11.29
CA CYS A 105 4.70 -1.95 -10.72
C CYS A 105 3.41 -1.85 -11.54
N LEU A 106 3.03 -0.64 -11.95
CA LEU A 106 1.86 -0.43 -12.80
C LEU A 106 2.03 -1.11 -14.18
N LEU A 107 3.18 -0.94 -14.83
CA LEU A 107 3.46 -1.53 -16.14
C LEU A 107 3.46 -3.06 -16.10
N THR A 108 4.05 -3.67 -15.06
CA THR A 108 4.08 -5.15 -14.95
C THR A 108 2.68 -5.74 -14.73
N THR A 109 1.82 -5.09 -13.96
CA THR A 109 0.42 -5.53 -13.81
C THR A 109 -0.40 -5.26 -15.08
N THR A 110 -0.20 -4.12 -15.75
CA THR A 110 -0.84 -3.84 -17.04
C THR A 110 -0.44 -4.86 -18.11
N ALA A 111 0.85 -5.18 -18.23
CA ALA A 111 1.34 -6.17 -19.19
C ALA A 111 0.79 -7.58 -18.89
N TYR A 112 0.55 -7.92 -17.63
CA TYR A 112 -0.15 -9.15 -17.25
C TYR A 112 -1.62 -9.13 -17.71
N TYR A 113 -2.32 -8.01 -17.51
CA TYR A 113 -3.71 -7.87 -17.93
C TYR A 113 -3.86 -7.94 -19.46
N LEU A 114 -2.92 -7.36 -20.20
CA LEU A 114 -2.82 -7.45 -21.66
C LEU A 114 -2.33 -8.84 -22.15
N GLN A 115 -2.10 -9.79 -21.25
CA GLN A 115 -1.60 -11.13 -21.54
C GLN A 115 -0.27 -11.16 -22.32
N LEU A 116 0.56 -10.11 -22.18
CA LEU A 116 1.86 -10.02 -22.85
C LEU A 116 2.89 -11.00 -22.29
N TYR A 117 2.68 -11.48 -21.07
CA TYR A 117 3.52 -12.49 -20.44
C TYR A 117 2.75 -13.36 -19.45
N SER A 118 3.30 -14.54 -19.15
CA SER A 118 2.77 -15.44 -18.13
C SER A 118 3.40 -15.14 -16.76
N PRO A 119 2.63 -15.04 -15.66
CA PRO A 119 3.16 -14.81 -14.30
C PRO A 119 4.26 -15.79 -13.88
N TRP A 120 4.22 -17.00 -14.43
CA TRP A 120 5.22 -18.03 -14.20
C TRP A 120 6.61 -17.66 -14.72
N ASN A 121 6.76 -16.67 -15.60
CA ASN A 121 8.06 -16.22 -16.11
C ASN A 121 8.80 -15.29 -15.14
N ILE A 122 8.04 -14.60 -14.29
CA ILE A 122 8.57 -13.62 -13.32
C ILE A 122 8.48 -14.10 -11.86
N ALA A 123 7.70 -15.15 -11.59
CA ALA A 123 7.59 -15.74 -10.27
C ALA A 123 8.96 -16.21 -9.75
N LEU A 124 9.20 -16.01 -8.45
CA LEU A 124 10.40 -16.49 -7.80
C LEU A 124 10.42 -18.03 -7.76
N SER A 125 11.49 -18.63 -8.29
CA SER A 125 11.74 -20.07 -8.20
C SER A 125 13.23 -20.31 -8.09
N TYR A 126 13.70 -20.75 -6.92
CA TYR A 126 15.12 -21.02 -6.68
C TYR A 126 15.65 -22.14 -7.58
N GLU A 127 14.84 -23.16 -7.85
CA GLU A 127 15.23 -24.24 -8.74
C GLU A 127 15.56 -23.73 -10.14
N LEU A 128 14.69 -22.89 -10.72
CA LEU A 128 14.91 -22.32 -12.06
C LEU A 128 16.04 -21.29 -12.08
N VAL A 129 16.22 -20.55 -10.98
CA VAL A 129 17.32 -19.60 -10.83
C VAL A 129 18.66 -20.33 -10.83
N PHE A 130 18.81 -21.40 -10.04
CA PHE A 130 20.10 -22.11 -9.91
C PHE A 130 20.35 -23.14 -11.00
N LYS A 131 19.33 -23.90 -11.44
CA LYS A 131 19.51 -24.95 -12.46
C LYS A 131 19.46 -24.42 -13.89
N ARG A 132 18.73 -23.33 -14.15
CA ARG A 132 18.52 -22.77 -15.50
C ARG A 132 18.99 -21.32 -15.66
N PHE A 133 19.75 -20.80 -14.69
CA PHE A 133 20.33 -19.45 -14.71
C PHE A 133 19.32 -18.32 -14.99
N GLN A 134 18.06 -18.49 -14.56
CA GLN A 134 17.00 -17.48 -14.75
C GLN A 134 17.07 -16.37 -13.70
N VAL A 135 18.21 -15.68 -13.62
CA VAL A 135 18.56 -14.72 -12.55
C VAL A 135 17.63 -13.52 -12.45
N TRP A 136 16.98 -13.12 -13.55
CA TRP A 136 16.02 -12.02 -13.56
C TRP A 136 14.86 -12.23 -12.59
N ARG A 137 14.48 -13.49 -12.28
CA ARG A 137 13.42 -13.84 -11.32
C ARG A 137 13.67 -13.33 -9.91
N LEU A 138 14.94 -13.16 -9.53
CA LEU A 138 15.32 -12.59 -8.24
C LEU A 138 14.91 -11.11 -8.14
N VAL A 139 14.77 -10.42 -9.28
CA VAL A 139 14.48 -8.99 -9.34
C VAL A 139 13.03 -8.75 -9.77
N THR A 140 12.56 -9.42 -10.84
CA THR A 140 11.24 -9.15 -11.44
C THR A 140 10.07 -9.47 -10.52
N ASN A 141 10.22 -10.42 -9.58
CA ASN A 141 9.17 -10.79 -8.63
C ASN A 141 8.74 -9.63 -7.70
N PHE A 142 9.60 -8.63 -7.49
CA PHE A 142 9.33 -7.47 -6.64
C PHE A 142 8.48 -6.38 -7.30
N PHE A 143 8.38 -6.40 -8.63
CA PHE A 143 7.60 -5.41 -9.37
C PHE A 143 6.14 -5.86 -9.55
N PHE A 144 5.86 -7.16 -9.46
CA PHE A 144 4.48 -7.65 -9.55
C PHE A 144 3.77 -7.57 -8.20
N LEU A 145 2.81 -6.65 -8.09
CA LEU A 145 2.01 -6.43 -6.88
C LEU A 145 0.71 -7.26 -6.84
N GLY A 146 0.41 -7.97 -7.93
CA GLY A 146 -0.84 -8.70 -8.13
C GLY A 146 -1.69 -8.15 -9.29
N PRO A 147 -2.81 -8.81 -9.61
CA PRO A 147 -3.78 -8.33 -10.59
C PRO A 147 -4.48 -7.05 -10.13
N PHE A 148 -5.09 -6.32 -11.07
CA PHE A 148 -5.90 -5.15 -10.76
C PHE A 148 -7.01 -5.52 -9.76
N SER A 149 -6.94 -4.88 -8.60
CA SER A 149 -7.82 -5.12 -7.44
C SER A 149 -7.72 -3.91 -6.50
N PHE A 150 -8.63 -3.80 -5.54
CA PHE A 150 -8.53 -2.79 -4.49
C PHE A 150 -7.20 -2.89 -3.74
N SER A 151 -6.75 -4.11 -3.40
CA SER A 151 -5.47 -4.36 -2.74
C SER A 151 -4.28 -3.86 -3.57
N PHE A 152 -4.31 -4.05 -4.90
CA PHE A 152 -3.30 -3.49 -5.80
C PHE A 152 -3.29 -1.96 -5.78
N ALA A 153 -4.47 -1.33 -5.84
CA ALA A 153 -4.60 0.12 -5.81
C ALA A 153 -4.05 0.71 -4.50
N PHE A 154 -4.35 0.08 -3.35
CA PHE A 154 -3.79 0.49 -2.06
C PHE A 154 -2.27 0.36 -2.01
N ARG A 155 -1.71 -0.74 -2.52
CA ARG A 155 -0.25 -0.91 -2.61
C ARG A 155 0.41 0.16 -3.48
N LEU A 156 -0.20 0.51 -4.61
CA LEU A 156 0.30 1.59 -5.48
C LEU A 156 0.21 2.96 -4.79
N LEU A 157 -0.88 3.22 -4.06
CA LEU A 157 -1.04 4.43 -3.26
C LEU A 157 -0.02 4.52 -2.12
N ILE A 158 0.31 3.41 -1.47
CA ILE A 158 1.36 3.37 -0.46
C ILE A 158 2.69 3.85 -1.05
N ILE A 159 3.06 3.38 -2.25
CA ILE A 159 4.26 3.85 -2.95
C ILE A 159 4.16 5.36 -3.24
N ALA A 160 3.03 5.80 -3.81
CA ALA A 160 2.84 7.17 -4.26
C ALA A 160 2.78 8.21 -3.11
N ARG A 161 2.31 7.82 -1.92
CA ARG A 161 2.19 8.71 -0.76
C ARG A 161 3.34 8.54 0.22
N TYR A 162 3.57 7.32 0.69
CA TYR A 162 4.53 7.06 1.76
C TYR A 162 5.94 6.82 1.23
N GLY A 163 6.09 6.12 0.11
CA GLY A 163 7.39 5.99 -0.55
C GLY A 163 7.94 7.35 -0.98
N VAL A 164 7.10 8.16 -1.64
CA VAL A 164 7.44 9.54 -2.02
C VAL A 164 7.76 10.41 -0.81
N ALA A 165 6.98 10.33 0.26
CA ALA A 165 7.26 11.07 1.48
C ALA A 165 8.60 10.65 2.11
N LEU A 166 8.89 9.35 2.14
CA LEU A 166 10.13 8.82 2.71
C LEU A 166 11.35 9.27 1.88
N GLU A 167 11.27 9.21 0.55
CA GLU A 167 12.34 9.65 -0.35
C GLU A 167 12.55 11.18 -0.32
N ARG A 168 11.50 11.97 -0.11
CA ARG A 168 11.58 13.45 -0.05
C ARG A 168 11.98 14.01 1.31
N TRP A 169 11.57 13.39 2.41
CA TRP A 169 11.70 13.99 3.74
C TRP A 169 12.74 13.29 4.60
N SER A 170 12.74 11.95 4.65
CA SER A 170 13.73 11.21 5.45
C SER A 170 15.06 11.08 4.71
N PHE A 171 14.99 10.84 3.39
CA PHE A 171 16.15 10.64 2.52
C PHE A 171 16.41 11.83 1.60
N ASP A 172 16.03 13.04 2.01
CA ASP A 172 16.35 14.24 1.23
C ASP A 172 17.86 14.34 1.04
N GLU A 173 18.28 14.58 -0.20
CA GLU A 173 19.69 14.54 -0.66
C GLU A 173 20.45 13.22 -0.41
N ARG A 174 19.80 12.21 0.18
CA ARG A 174 20.33 10.87 0.47
C ARG A 174 19.54 9.80 -0.27
N THR A 175 19.18 10.06 -1.52
CA THR A 175 18.41 9.13 -2.36
C THR A 175 19.13 7.77 -2.51
N ALA A 176 20.46 7.74 -2.42
CA ALA A 176 21.24 6.51 -2.36
C ALA A 176 20.88 5.62 -1.15
N ASP A 177 20.65 6.21 0.02
CA ASP A 177 20.25 5.48 1.22
C ASP A 177 18.83 4.89 1.08
N TYR A 178 17.93 5.60 0.40
CA TYR A 178 16.60 5.07 0.07
C TYR A 178 16.66 3.88 -0.89
N VAL A 179 17.50 3.95 -1.94
CA VAL A 179 17.74 2.82 -2.84
C VAL A 179 18.37 1.65 -2.09
N TRP A 180 19.31 1.93 -1.20
CA TRP A 180 19.95 0.91 -0.37
C TRP A 180 18.97 0.24 0.58
N MET A 181 18.04 1.00 1.18
CA MET A 181 16.93 0.45 1.96
C MET A 181 16.10 -0.54 1.14
N LEU A 182 15.73 -0.20 -0.10
CA LEU A 182 14.97 -1.08 -0.99
C LEU A 182 15.77 -2.35 -1.36
N ILE A 183 17.06 -2.21 -1.64
CA ILE A 183 17.95 -3.35 -1.95
C ILE A 183 18.08 -4.27 -0.72
N PHE A 184 18.34 -3.71 0.45
CA PHE A 184 18.42 -4.46 1.70
C PHE A 184 17.10 -5.19 2.00
N GLY A 185 15.98 -4.50 1.78
CA GLY A 185 14.64 -5.09 1.85
C GLY A 185 14.45 -6.27 0.92
N ALA A 186 14.78 -6.09 -0.36
CA ALA A 186 14.70 -7.15 -1.35
C ALA A 186 15.60 -8.35 -0.98
N LEU A 187 16.84 -8.10 -0.56
CA LEU A 187 17.78 -9.15 -0.16
C LEU A 187 17.29 -9.90 1.09
N SER A 188 16.83 -9.20 2.11
CA SER A 188 16.30 -9.83 3.33
C SER A 188 15.04 -10.67 3.03
N LEU A 189 14.16 -10.20 2.14
CA LEU A 189 13.02 -10.96 1.65
C LEU A 189 13.43 -12.21 0.87
N LEU A 190 14.44 -12.11 0.00
CA LEU A 190 15.00 -13.27 -0.71
C LEU A 190 15.64 -14.27 0.26
N VAL A 191 16.32 -13.82 1.33
CA VAL A 191 16.87 -14.73 2.34
C VAL A 191 15.74 -15.43 3.09
N MET A 192 14.70 -14.70 3.50
CA MET A 192 13.53 -15.29 4.14
C MET A 192 12.81 -16.30 3.23
N ALA A 193 12.74 -16.04 1.92
CA ALA A 193 12.09 -16.96 0.97
C ALA A 193 12.81 -18.30 0.78
N VAL A 194 14.07 -18.43 1.20
CA VAL A 194 14.78 -19.72 1.20
C VAL A 194 14.09 -20.73 2.14
N VAL A 195 13.47 -20.23 3.22
CA VAL A 195 12.70 -21.07 4.14
C VAL A 195 11.37 -21.45 3.49
N PRO A 196 11.06 -22.75 3.29
CA PRO A 196 9.87 -23.18 2.55
C PRO A 196 8.54 -22.62 3.09
N TYR A 197 8.43 -22.42 4.40
CA TYR A 197 7.24 -21.86 5.04
C TYR A 197 7.03 -20.36 4.73
N LEU A 198 8.13 -19.61 4.64
CA LEU A 198 8.11 -18.17 4.36
C LEU A 198 8.15 -17.87 2.86
N TRP A 199 8.39 -18.88 2.02
CA TRP A 199 8.42 -18.74 0.58
C TRP A 199 7.11 -18.18 0.03
N SER A 200 7.24 -17.22 -0.89
CA SER A 200 6.15 -16.62 -1.66
C SER A 200 6.61 -16.43 -3.10
N ARG A 201 5.69 -16.65 -4.06
CA ARG A 201 5.97 -16.51 -5.49
C ARG A 201 6.32 -15.07 -5.88
N PHE A 202 5.69 -14.11 -5.20
CA PHE A 202 5.84 -12.69 -5.43
C PHE A 202 6.05 -11.98 -4.09
N MET A 203 7.04 -11.09 -4.05
CA MET A 203 7.43 -10.35 -2.85
C MET A 203 7.28 -8.84 -3.01
N GLY A 204 6.73 -8.37 -4.13
CA GLY A 204 6.46 -6.94 -4.34
C GLY A 204 5.54 -6.35 -3.27
N ALA A 205 4.49 -7.08 -2.88
CA ALA A 205 3.62 -6.67 -1.76
C ALA A 205 4.40 -6.49 -0.45
N SER A 206 5.33 -7.40 -0.13
CA SER A 206 6.18 -7.32 1.05
C SER A 206 7.13 -6.13 1.01
N LEU A 207 7.70 -5.83 -0.16
CA LEU A 207 8.59 -4.68 -0.32
C LEU A 207 7.83 -3.36 -0.14
N VAL A 208 6.61 -3.26 -0.70
CA VAL A 208 5.73 -2.10 -0.48
C VAL A 208 5.38 -1.95 1.00
N PHE A 209 5.09 -3.05 1.68
CA PHE A 209 4.76 -3.03 3.10
C PHE A 209 5.95 -2.68 3.98
N MET A 210 7.16 -3.05 3.57
CA MET A 210 8.38 -2.58 4.21
C MET A 210 8.51 -1.05 4.13
N ILE A 211 8.32 -0.44 2.95
CA ILE A 211 8.35 1.03 2.79
C ILE A 211 7.34 1.68 3.74
N PHE A 212 6.14 1.12 3.79
CA PHE A 212 5.07 1.62 4.65
C PHE A 212 5.40 1.51 6.14
N TYR A 213 5.98 0.38 6.54
CA TYR A 213 6.44 0.16 7.90
C TYR A 213 7.52 1.18 8.31
N VAL A 214 8.57 1.33 7.49
CA VAL A 214 9.66 2.27 7.76
C VAL A 214 9.12 3.70 7.87
N TRP A 215 8.21 4.11 6.97
CA TRP A 215 7.56 5.41 7.07
C TRP A 215 6.85 5.61 8.43
N GLY A 216 6.11 4.61 8.92
CA GLY A 216 5.45 4.69 10.23
C GLY A 216 6.41 4.81 11.41
N ARG A 217 7.65 4.33 11.25
CA ARG A 217 8.73 4.43 12.26
C ARG A 217 9.48 5.75 12.20
N GLU A 218 9.67 6.30 11.00
CA GLU A 218 10.31 7.60 10.78
C GLU A 218 9.42 8.77 11.20
N PHE A 219 8.11 8.66 10.97
CA PHE A 219 7.13 9.70 11.31
C PHE A 219 6.10 9.21 12.35
N PRO A 220 6.53 8.80 13.56
CA PRO A 220 5.64 8.17 14.53
C PRO A 220 4.56 9.12 15.06
N ASN A 221 4.85 10.41 15.13
CA ASN A 221 3.94 11.45 15.62
C ASN A 221 3.11 12.10 14.51
N ALA A 222 3.30 11.73 13.23
CA ALA A 222 2.48 12.26 12.15
C ALA A 222 1.02 11.87 12.39
N GLN A 223 0.14 12.87 12.42
CA GLN A 223 -1.29 12.64 12.59
C GLN A 223 -1.94 12.42 11.24
N ILE A 224 -2.46 11.21 11.03
CA ILE A 224 -3.32 10.94 9.90
C ILE A 224 -4.76 11.17 10.36
N ASN A 225 -5.30 12.30 9.94
CA ASN A 225 -6.65 12.73 10.25
C ASN A 225 -7.64 12.13 9.26
N PHE A 226 -8.61 11.38 9.77
CA PHE A 226 -9.73 10.86 8.98
C PHE A 226 -10.86 11.86 9.03
N HIS A 227 -10.74 12.94 8.23
CA HIS A 227 -11.78 13.96 8.03
C HIS A 227 -12.48 14.44 9.33
N GLY A 228 -11.75 14.51 10.45
CA GLY A 228 -12.26 14.99 11.74
C GLY A 228 -12.94 13.95 12.65
N LEU A 229 -13.02 12.68 12.23
CA LEU A 229 -13.64 11.62 13.03
C LEU A 229 -12.67 10.97 14.03
N VAL A 230 -11.49 10.58 13.56
CA VAL A 230 -10.43 9.96 14.36
C VAL A 230 -9.07 10.36 13.79
N SER A 231 -8.10 10.65 14.65
CA SER A 231 -6.71 10.85 14.26
C SER A 231 -5.86 9.68 14.76
N PHE A 232 -5.09 9.07 13.85
CA PHE A 232 -4.14 8.04 14.21
C PHE A 232 -2.71 8.56 14.07
N LYS A 233 -1.85 8.12 14.97
CA LYS A 233 -0.42 8.32 14.87
C LYS A 233 0.16 7.43 13.78
N GLY A 234 1.13 7.94 13.01
CA GLY A 234 1.81 7.23 11.93
C GLY A 234 2.35 5.86 12.35
N PHE A 235 2.78 5.75 13.60
CA PHE A 235 3.25 4.50 14.21
C PHE A 235 2.25 3.33 14.12
N TYR A 236 0.95 3.60 14.22
CA TYR A 236 -0.09 2.56 14.21
C TYR A 236 -0.54 2.15 12.81
N LEU A 237 -0.16 2.89 11.76
CA LEU A 237 -0.68 2.63 10.41
C LEU A 237 -0.37 1.25 9.85
N PRO A 238 0.86 0.69 9.99
CA PRO A 238 1.14 -0.65 9.47
C PRO A 238 0.24 -1.70 10.12
N TRP A 239 -0.03 -1.57 11.42
CA TRP A 239 -0.92 -2.48 12.16
C TRP A 239 -2.38 -2.34 11.74
N ILE A 240 -2.84 -1.10 11.55
CA ILE A 240 -4.21 -0.85 11.09
C ILE A 240 -4.41 -1.41 9.68
N TYR A 241 -3.45 -1.21 8.78
CA TYR A 241 -3.54 -1.76 7.44
C TYR A 241 -3.49 -3.29 7.43
N LEU A 242 -2.65 -3.90 8.28
CA LEU A 242 -2.62 -5.36 8.44
C LEU A 242 -4.01 -5.90 8.87
N ALA A 243 -4.69 -5.19 9.77
CA ALA A 243 -6.06 -5.52 10.13
C ALA A 243 -7.01 -5.36 8.93
N VAL A 244 -6.91 -4.27 8.16
CA VAL A 244 -7.71 -4.08 6.94
C VAL A 244 -7.50 -5.22 5.94
N ASP A 245 -6.26 -5.66 5.71
CA ASP A 245 -5.98 -6.77 4.80
C ASP A 245 -6.56 -8.09 5.32
N LEU A 246 -6.53 -8.34 6.63
CA LEU A 246 -7.22 -9.50 7.23
C LEU A 246 -8.73 -9.43 6.98
N LEU A 247 -9.32 -8.24 7.14
CA LEU A 247 -10.75 -8.02 6.97
C LEU A 247 -11.22 -8.17 5.52
N LEU A 248 -10.37 -7.78 4.57
CA LEU A 248 -10.61 -7.94 3.13
C LEU A 248 -10.33 -9.38 2.66
N GLY A 249 -9.86 -10.27 3.54
CA GLY A 249 -9.51 -11.64 3.20
C GLY A 249 -8.20 -11.74 2.39
N ASN A 250 -7.36 -10.71 2.41
CA ASN A 250 -6.04 -10.73 1.78
C ASN A 250 -5.07 -11.60 2.60
N PRO A 251 -4.11 -12.27 1.94
CA PRO A 251 -3.10 -13.03 2.66
C PRO A 251 -2.19 -12.08 3.45
N LEU A 252 -2.06 -12.29 4.77
CA LEU A 252 -1.24 -11.46 5.65
C LEU A 252 0.26 -11.73 5.57
N LYS A 253 0.64 -12.91 5.06
CA LYS A 253 2.05 -13.33 5.02
C LYS A 253 2.96 -12.30 4.34
N PRO A 254 2.64 -11.75 3.15
CA PRO A 254 3.49 -10.76 2.52
C PRO A 254 3.66 -9.50 3.37
N ASP A 255 2.60 -9.05 4.05
CA ASP A 255 2.63 -7.84 4.86
C ASP A 255 3.52 -8.05 6.08
N ILE A 256 3.35 -9.17 6.80
CA ILE A 256 4.18 -9.52 7.95
C ILE A 256 5.66 -9.62 7.56
N LEU A 257 5.97 -10.27 6.44
CA LEU A 257 7.34 -10.35 5.92
C LEU A 257 7.92 -8.95 5.62
N GLY A 258 7.11 -8.05 5.08
CA GLY A 258 7.49 -6.66 4.87
C GLY A 258 7.77 -5.90 6.17
N MET A 259 6.95 -6.10 7.21
CA MET A 259 7.18 -5.51 8.53
C MET A 259 8.48 -6.02 9.15
N VAL A 260 8.76 -7.32 9.04
CA VAL A 260 10.00 -7.93 9.55
C VAL A 260 11.22 -7.36 8.82
N ALA A 261 11.18 -7.31 7.49
CA ALA A 261 12.26 -6.73 6.69
C ALA A 261 12.49 -5.24 7.02
N GLY A 262 11.42 -4.46 7.14
CA GLY A 262 11.48 -3.04 7.52
C GLY A 262 11.98 -2.83 8.95
N HIS A 263 11.56 -3.67 9.89
CA HIS A 263 12.05 -3.61 11.26
C HIS A 263 13.52 -3.98 11.35
N LEU A 264 13.97 -5.01 10.62
CA LEU A 264 15.38 -5.39 10.56
C LEU A 264 16.24 -4.25 10.01
N TYR A 265 15.80 -3.61 8.93
CA TYR A 265 16.48 -2.43 8.38
C TYR A 265 16.56 -1.29 9.40
N TYR A 266 15.43 -0.92 10.01
CA TYR A 266 15.36 0.17 10.98
C TYR A 266 16.17 -0.13 12.25
N PHE A 267 16.18 -1.38 12.69
CA PHE A 267 16.98 -1.81 13.82
C PHE A 267 18.48 -1.62 13.55
N LEU A 268 18.96 -2.07 12.40
CA LEU A 268 20.38 -2.01 12.06
C LEU A 268 20.89 -0.61 11.72
N THR A 269 20.03 0.26 11.18
CA THR A 269 20.39 1.63 10.76
C THR A 269 20.12 2.69 11.81
N VAL A 270 19.10 2.53 12.65
CA VAL A 270 18.69 3.55 13.63
C VAL A 270 18.88 3.05 15.06
N LEU A 271 18.26 1.93 15.44
CA LEU A 271 18.25 1.51 16.86
C LEU A 271 19.62 1.04 17.36
N HIS A 272 20.33 0.24 16.57
CA HIS A 272 21.64 -0.27 16.94
C HIS A 272 22.69 0.84 17.08
N PRO A 273 22.78 1.83 16.16
CA PRO A 273 23.63 2.99 16.38
C PRO A 273 23.28 3.84 17.59
N LEU A 274 21.98 4.05 17.85
CA LEU A 274 21.52 4.81 19.02
C LEU A 274 21.85 4.11 20.35
N ALA A 275 21.90 2.78 20.37
CA ALA A 275 22.30 1.99 21.53
C ALA A 275 23.83 1.92 21.76
N GLY A 276 24.62 2.73 21.04
CA GLY A 276 26.08 2.74 21.13
C GLY A 276 26.79 1.77 20.18
N GLY A 277 26.04 1.10 19.30
CA GLY A 277 26.59 0.24 18.25
C GLY A 277 27.15 1.02 17.06
N LYS A 278 27.91 0.34 16.19
CA LYS A 278 28.34 0.94 14.91
C LYS A 278 27.18 0.94 13.91
N ASN A 279 27.16 1.90 12.98
CA ASN A 279 26.28 1.84 11.82
C ASN A 279 26.81 0.78 10.83
N ILE A 280 26.19 -0.40 10.87
CA ILE A 280 26.62 -1.59 10.11
C ILE A 280 26.17 -1.47 8.63
N LEU A 281 25.04 -0.81 8.37
CA LEU A 281 24.44 -0.70 7.03
C LEU A 281 24.72 0.65 6.38
N LYS A 282 26.00 1.06 6.34
CA LYS A 282 26.39 2.23 5.54
C LYS A 282 26.18 1.94 4.05
N THR A 283 25.61 2.91 3.34
CA THR A 283 25.36 2.80 1.90
C THR A 283 26.68 2.63 1.15
N PRO A 284 26.82 1.59 0.32
CA PRO A 284 28.05 1.35 -0.40
C PRO A 284 28.20 2.34 -1.56
N LEU A 285 29.45 2.72 -1.88
CA LEU A 285 29.78 3.75 -2.88
C LEU A 285 29.19 3.48 -4.27
N TRP A 286 28.99 2.21 -4.65
CA TRP A 286 28.40 1.87 -5.94
C TRP A 286 26.93 2.29 -6.06
N VAL A 287 26.18 2.34 -4.95
CA VAL A 287 24.78 2.81 -4.95
C VAL A 287 24.73 4.32 -5.18
N HIS A 288 25.68 5.07 -4.60
CA HIS A 288 25.81 6.51 -4.89
C HIS A 288 26.08 6.76 -6.38
N LYS A 289 26.90 5.94 -7.03
CA LYS A 289 27.13 6.02 -8.49
C LYS A 289 25.87 5.72 -9.30
N LEU A 290 25.07 4.74 -8.87
CA LEU A 290 23.80 4.40 -9.51
C LEU A 290 22.80 5.57 -9.45
N VAL A 291 22.71 6.23 -8.29
CA VAL A 291 21.80 7.37 -8.11
C VAL A 291 22.32 8.65 -8.79
N ALA A 292 23.64 8.81 -8.91
CA ALA A 292 24.24 9.90 -9.67
C ALA A 292 23.83 9.90 -11.15
N PHE A 293 23.59 8.73 -11.74
CA PHE A 293 23.04 8.61 -13.10
C PHE A 293 21.65 9.27 -13.24
N TRP A 294 20.85 9.32 -12.17
CA TRP A 294 19.55 10.01 -12.15
C TRP A 294 19.66 11.52 -11.83
N GLY A 295 20.86 12.08 -11.80
CA GLY A 295 21.10 13.52 -11.60
C GLY A 295 20.95 14.00 -10.16
N LYS A 296 20.83 13.08 -9.19
CA LYS A 296 20.78 13.35 -7.74
C LYS A 296 21.94 12.71 -6.98
N GLY A 297 23.15 12.75 -7.56
CA GLY A 297 24.36 12.34 -6.85
C GLY A 297 24.67 13.29 -5.68
N PRO A 298 25.43 12.85 -4.67
CA PRO A 298 25.85 13.74 -3.59
C PRO A 298 26.59 14.95 -4.18
N LYS A 299 26.22 16.15 -3.74
CA LYS A 299 27.04 17.35 -3.95
C LYS A 299 28.23 17.33 -2.99
#